data_AF-A0A7X5R6H6-F1
#
_entry.id   AF-A0A7X5R6H6-F1
#
_cell.length_a   1.000
_cell.length_b   1.000
_cell.length_c   1.000
_cell.angle_alpha   90.00
_cell.angle_beta   90.00
_cell.angle_gamma   90.00
#
_symmetry.space_group_name_H-M   'P 1'
#
loop_
_entity.id
_entity.type
_entity.pdbx_description
1 polymer ?
#
loop_
_entity_poly.entity_id
_entity_poly.type
_entity_poly.pdbx_seq_one_letter_code
_entity_poly.pdbx_strand_id
1 'polypeptide(L)' 'MEALKQYIIDFSNKNGKYASMCIINVAKALNIDEDTLDVMLRKLVADEFIICSLPADNKIYEFYLNQ' A
#
# COMPACT_ATOMS: atom_id res chain seq x y z
N MET A 1 -5.18 -0.92 10.47
CA MET A 1 -5.74 -0.10 9.37
C MET A 1 -5.22 1.32 9.38
N GLU A 2 -5.34 2.10 10.47
CA GLU A 2 -4.83 3.49 10.50
C GLU A 2 -3.31 3.60 10.24
N ALA A 3 -2.50 2.72 10.82
CA ALA A 3 -1.04 2.72 10.60
C ALA A 3 -0.66 2.50 9.13
N LEU A 4 -1.38 1.64 8.41
CA LEU A 4 -1.15 1.41 6.98
C LEU A 4 -1.57 2.62 6.14
N LYS A 5 -2.75 3.20 6.42
CA LYS A 5 -3.19 4.44 5.73
C LYS A 5 -2.18 5.57 5.91
N GLN A 6 -1.69 5.76 7.13
CA GLN A 6 -0.70 6.79 7.43
C GLN A 6 0.64 6.51 6.74
N TYR A 7 1.07 5.25 6.70
CA TYR A 7 2.27 4.85 5.98
C TYR A 7 2.15 5.17 4.48
N ILE A 8 1.02 4.83 3.85
CA ILE A 8 0.73 5.11 2.45
C ILE A 8 0.73 6.62 2.17
N ILE A 9 0.09 7.43 3.03
CA ILE A 9 0.08 8.89 2.90
C ILE A 9 1.49 9.47 3.00
N ASP A 10 2.26 9.06 4.01
CA ASP A 10 3.65 9.52 4.20
C ASP A 10 4.53 9.11 3.02
N PHE A 11 4.36 7.88 2.52
CA PHE A 11 5.07 7.36 1.37
C PHE A 11 4.73 8.14 0.08
N SER A 12 3.45 8.40 -0.21
CA SER A 12 3.02 9.20 -1.35
C SER A 12 3.48 10.66 -1.25
N ASN A 13 3.46 11.26 -0.05
CA ASN A 13 3.98 12.62 0.16
C ASN A 13 5.49 12.71 -0.12
N LYS A 14 6.25 11.65 0.17
CA LYS A 14 7.70 11.58 -0.08
C LYS A 14 8.08 11.26 -1.52
N ASN A 15 7.31 10.39 -2.20
CA ASN A 15 7.66 9.84 -3.51
C ASN A 15 6.85 10.42 -4.68
N GLY A 16 5.77 11.16 -4.39
CA GLY A 16 4.88 11.74 -5.40
C GLY A 16 3.63 10.90 -5.67
N LYS A 17 2.82 11.37 -6.65
CA LYS A 17 1.46 10.85 -6.92
C LYS A 17 1.43 9.35 -7.29
N TYR A 18 2.47 8.85 -7.94
CA TYR A 18 2.62 7.45 -8.31
C TYR A 18 3.71 6.83 -7.46
N ALA A 19 3.36 5.84 -6.65
CA ALA A 19 4.26 5.27 -5.68
C ALA A 19 4.25 3.73 -5.76
N SER A 20 5.44 3.13 -5.83
CA SER A 20 5.63 1.68 -5.85
C SER A 20 6.19 1.24 -4.50
N MET A 21 5.41 0.48 -3.72
CA MET A 21 5.82 -0.04 -2.41
C MET A 21 6.11 -1.54 -2.49
N CYS A 22 7.19 -1.99 -1.87
CA CYS A 22 7.47 -3.41 -1.69
C CYS A 22 6.71 -3.94 -0.48
N ILE A 23 5.84 -4.95 -0.68
CA ILE A 23 5.01 -5.57 0.37
C ILE A 23 5.86 -5.96 1.58
N ILE A 24 6.99 -6.62 1.34
CA ILE A 24 7.89 -7.13 2.39
C ILE A 24 8.41 -5.98 3.25
N ASN A 25 8.76 -4.85 2.66
CA ASN A 25 9.29 -3.70 3.40
C ASN A 25 8.21 -3.06 4.27
N VAL A 26 6.98 -3.03 3.77
CA VAL A 26 5.83 -2.44 4.46
C VAL A 26 5.38 -3.36 5.58
N ALA A 27 5.32 -4.67 5.33
CA ALA A 27 5.03 -5.69 6.33
C ALA A 27 6.02 -5.63 7.49
N LYS A 28 7.33 -5.52 7.19
CA LYS A 28 8.38 -5.31 8.18
C LYS A 28 8.23 -3.99 8.94
N ALA A 29 7.95 -2.89 8.24
CA ALA A 29 7.79 -1.57 8.86
C ALA A 29 6.60 -1.52 9.82
N LEU A 30 5.53 -2.24 9.50
CA LEU A 30 4.31 -2.32 10.31
C LEU A 30 4.33 -3.50 11.31
N ASN A 31 5.38 -4.34 11.27
CA ASN A 31 5.53 -5.56 12.05
C ASN A 31 4.31 -6.51 11.95
N ILE A 32 3.82 -6.71 10.71
CA ILE A 32 2.70 -7.59 10.39
C ILE A 32 3.10 -8.61 9.31
N ASP A 33 2.31 -9.66 9.16
CA ASP A 33 2.48 -10.65 8.11
C ASP A 33 2.09 -10.13 6.72
N GLU A 34 2.70 -10.67 5.67
CA GLU A 34 2.44 -10.29 4.28
C GLU A 34 0.99 -10.56 3.85
N ASP A 35 0.39 -11.67 4.31
CA ASP A 35 -1.01 -12.03 4.00
C ASP A 35 -1.98 -11.05 4.67
N THR A 36 -1.67 -10.68 5.92
CA THR A 36 -2.42 -9.65 6.64
C THR A 36 -2.34 -8.30 5.94
N LEU A 37 -1.16 -7.93 5.44
CA LEU A 37 -0.97 -6.71 4.67
C LEU A 37 -1.73 -6.75 3.33
N ASP A 38 -1.69 -7.87 2.61
CA ASP A 38 -2.42 -8.07 1.35
C ASP A 38 -3.93 -7.88 1.54
N VAL A 39 -4.51 -8.50 2.57
CA VAL A 39 -5.93 -8.31 2.90
C VAL A 39 -6.25 -6.85 3.23
N MET A 40 -5.37 -6.15 3.96
CA MET A 40 -5.56 -4.73 4.26
C MET A 40 -5.46 -3.85 3.01
N LEU A 41 -4.50 -4.12 2.11
CA LEU A 41 -4.34 -3.38 0.85
C LEU A 41 -5.55 -3.58 -0.06
N ARG A 42 -6.04 -4.82 -0.21
CA ARG A 42 -7.27 -5.10 -0.97
C ARG A 42 -8.48 -4.37 -0.41
N LYS A 43 -8.60 -4.28 0.92
CA LYS A 43 -9.65 -3.46 1.54
C LYS A 43 -9.49 -1.99 1.19
N LEU A 44 -8.28 -1.44 1.23
CA LEU A 44 -8.04 -0.04 0.84
C LEU A 44 -8.34 0.23 -0.64
N VAL A 45 -8.13 -0.74 -1.52
CA VAL A 45 -8.55 -0.66 -2.93
C VAL A 45 -10.07 -0.69 -3.05
N ALA A 46 -10.73 -1.58 -2.30
CA ALA A 46 -12.20 -1.68 -2.29
C ALA A 46 -12.89 -0.45 -1.68
N ASP A 47 -12.27 0.18 -0.68
CA ASP A 47 -12.68 1.48 -0.09
C ASP A 47 -12.34 2.68 -0.99
N GLU A 48 -11.80 2.44 -2.19
CA GLU A 48 -11.36 3.48 -3.14
C GLU A 48 -10.33 4.46 -2.53
N PHE A 49 -9.63 4.07 -1.47
CA PHE A 49 -8.62 4.92 -0.81
C PHE A 49 -7.31 4.95 -1.61
N ILE A 50 -6.96 3.81 -2.20
CA ILE A 50 -5.84 3.68 -3.16
C ILE A 50 -6.34 3.02 -4.43
N ILE A 51 -5.77 3.39 -5.56
CA ILE A 51 -6.02 2.70 -6.82
C ILE A 51 -4.76 1.93 -7.20
N CYS A 52 -4.90 0.62 -7.38
CA CYS A 52 -3.80 -0.28 -7.75
C CYS A 52 -3.60 -0.25 -9.27
N SER A 53 -2.39 0.05 -9.73
CA SER A 53 -2.11 0.27 -11.16
C SER A 53 -1.70 -1.01 -11.91
N LEU A 54 -1.23 -2.05 -11.23
CA LEU A 54 -0.74 -3.28 -11.86
C LEU A 54 -1.06 -4.52 -11.00
N PRO A 55 -1.26 -5.71 -11.61
CA PRO A 55 -1.29 -6.94 -10.85
C PRO A 55 0.09 -7.11 -10.22
N ALA A 56 0.15 -7.06 -8.89
CA ALA A 56 1.37 -7.16 -8.12
C ALA A 56 2.18 -8.37 -8.58
N ASP A 57 3.29 -8.14 -9.28
CA ASP A 57 4.25 -9.19 -9.63
C ASP A 57 4.95 -9.59 -8.33
N ASN A 58 4.30 -10.51 -7.62
CA ASN A 58 4.54 -11.15 -6.33
C ASN A 58 5.04 -10.33 -5.12
N LYS A 59 5.54 -9.10 -5.24
CA LYS A 59 6.19 -8.36 -4.12
C LYS A 59 6.10 -6.84 -4.20
N ILE A 60 5.70 -6.25 -5.33
CA ILE A 60 5.62 -4.80 -5.51
C ILE A 60 4.17 -4.40 -5.79
N TYR A 61 3.65 -3.49 -4.98
CA TYR A 61 2.35 -2.85 -5.17
C TYR A 61 2.54 -1.45 -5.72
N GLU A 62 1.98 -1.20 -6.89
CA GLU A 62 1.95 0.14 -7.50
C GLU A 62 0.59 0.76 -7.24
N PHE A 63 0.59 1.89 -6.55
CA PHE A 63 -0.65 2.55 -6.17
C PHE A 63 -0.53 4.07 -6.29
N TYR A 64 -1.68 4.72 -6.34
CA TYR A 64 -1.83 6.15 -6.14
C TYR A 64 -3.00 6.43 -5.20
N LEU A 65 -2.91 7.53 -4.45
CA LEU A 65 -4.00 7.99 -3.60
C LEU A 65 -5.15 8.50 -4.47
N ASN A 66 -6.37 8.07 -4.14
CA ASN A 66 -7.57 8.64 -4.71
C ASN A 66 -7.92 9.91 -3.90
N GLN A 67 -7.49 11.07 -4.39
CA GLN A 67 -7.74 12.39 -3.79
C GLN A 67 -8.77 13.17 -4.60
#